data_AF-A0A6C0EGT7-F1
#
_entry.id   AF-A0A6C0EGT7-F1
#
_cell.length_a   1.000
_cell.length_b   1.000
_cell.length_c   1.000
_cell.angle_alpha   90.00
_cell.angle_beta   90.00
_cell.angle_gamma   90.00
#
_symmetry.space_group_name_H-M   'P 1'
#
loop_
_entity.id
_entity.type
_entity.pdbx_description
1 polymer ?
#
loop_
_entity_poly.entity_id
_entity_poly.type
_entity_poly.pdbx_seq_one_letter_code
_entity_poly.pdbx_strand_id
1 'polypeptide(L)'
;MYQFVDIYTIFHFVHYFIYGLYFKNKYILAFILGILWEIFEYILANNNYTKELLIKYFPVPQKYWAEKNIFNKVFDLLFNMLGYHLGNKSKFKLFKK
;
A
#
# COMPACT_ATOMS: atom_id res chain seq x y z
N MET A 1 6.47 20.87 -3.54
CA MET A 1 5.14 20.56 -4.11
C MET A 1 4.69 19.27 -3.46
N TYR A 2 3.59 19.29 -2.70
CA TYR A 2 3.07 18.09 -2.06
C TYR A 2 2.52 17.16 -3.14
N GLN A 3 3.06 15.95 -3.23
CA GLN A 3 2.64 14.96 -4.20
C GLN A 3 1.84 13.90 -3.44
N PHE A 4 0.53 14.13 -3.31
CA PHE A 4 -0.40 13.25 -2.56
C PHE A 4 -0.67 11.91 -3.26
N VAL A 5 -0.27 11.80 -4.54
CA VAL A 5 -0.37 10.58 -5.33
C VAL A 5 0.98 10.37 -5.98
N ASP A 6 1.66 9.32 -5.54
CA ASP A 6 2.90 8.88 -6.16
C ASP A 6 2.75 7.44 -6.69
N ILE A 7 3.86 6.88 -7.16
CA ILE A 7 3.85 5.52 -7.70
C ILE A 7 3.52 4.47 -6.63
N TYR A 8 3.84 4.73 -5.35
CA TYR A 8 3.50 3.84 -4.24
C TYR A 8 2.00 3.86 -3.97
N THR A 9 1.37 5.03 -3.96
CA THR A 9 -0.10 5.12 -3.82
C THR A 9 -0.82 4.31 -4.91
N ILE A 10 -0.29 4.28 -6.13
CA ILE A 10 -0.81 3.43 -7.22
C ILE A 10 -0.57 1.95 -6.91
N PHE A 11 0.60 1.57 -6.43
CA PHE A 11 0.89 0.18 -6.02
C PHE A 11 -0.01 -0.30 -4.88
N HIS A 12 -0.24 0.55 -3.87
CA HIS A 12 -1.19 0.34 -2.77
C HIS A 12 -2.58 0.01 -3.31
N PHE A 13 -3.10 0.89 -4.18
CA PHE A 13 -4.38 0.68 -4.83
C PHE A 13 -4.43 -0.65 -5.59
N VAL A 14 -3.44 -0.95 -6.44
CA VAL A 14 -3.42 -2.16 -7.27
C VAL A 14 -3.33 -3.42 -6.41
N HIS A 15 -2.46 -3.44 -5.38
CA HIS A 15 -2.35 -4.58 -4.47
C HIS A 15 -3.68 -4.85 -3.76
N TYR A 16 -4.32 -3.81 -3.24
CA TYR A 16 -5.60 -3.95 -2.55
C TYR A 16 -6.75 -4.27 -3.49
N PHE A 17 -6.71 -3.79 -4.73
CA PHE A 17 -7.66 -4.17 -5.77
C PHE A 17 -7.58 -5.68 -6.05
N ILE A 18 -6.37 -6.20 -6.25
CA ILE A 18 -6.13 -7.64 -6.44
C ILE A 18 -6.60 -8.41 -5.19
N TYR A 19 -6.28 -7.93 -3.99
CA TYR A 19 -6.74 -8.54 -2.74
C TYR A 19 -8.28 -8.61 -2.69
N GLY A 20 -8.98 -7.54 -3.06
CA GLY A 20 -10.45 -7.50 -3.15
C GLY A 20 -11.04 -8.38 -4.26
N LEU A 21 -10.28 -8.74 -5.30
CA LEU A 21 -10.74 -9.72 -6.29
C LEU A 21 -10.81 -11.14 -5.70
N TYR A 22 -9.86 -11.51 -4.83
CA TYR A 22 -9.78 -12.86 -4.25
C TYR A 22 -10.54 -13.00 -2.93
N PHE A 23 -10.50 -11.99 -2.06
CA PHE A 23 -11.04 -12.04 -0.70
C PHE A 23 -12.25 -11.12 -0.55
N LYS A 24 -13.43 -11.63 -0.94
CA LYS A 24 -14.67 -10.84 -0.93
C LYS A 24 -15.22 -10.63 0.48
N ASN A 25 -15.78 -9.44 0.73
CA ASN A 25 -16.55 -9.01 1.90
C ASN A 25 -15.78 -9.06 3.24
N LYS A 26 -14.46 -9.02 3.21
CA LYS A 26 -13.55 -8.95 4.37
C LYS A 26 -12.96 -7.55 4.61
N TYR A 27 -13.82 -6.52 4.66
CA TYR A 27 -13.37 -5.12 4.81
C TYR A 27 -12.54 -4.84 6.07
N ILE A 28 -12.96 -5.39 7.22
CA ILE A 28 -12.23 -5.21 8.48
C ILE A 28 -10.82 -5.81 8.37
N LEU A 29 -10.70 -7.00 7.77
CA LEU A 29 -9.41 -7.63 7.55
C LEU A 29 -8.52 -6.81 6.60
N ALA A 30 -9.08 -6.33 5.48
CA ALA A 30 -8.36 -5.46 4.55
C ALA A 30 -7.85 -4.21 5.24
N PHE A 31 -8.68 -3.56 6.05
CA PHE A 31 -8.33 -2.37 6.79
C PHE A 31 -7.21 -2.61 7.81
N ILE A 32 -7.31 -3.69 8.59
CA ILE A 32 -6.25 -4.08 9.55
C ILE A 32 -4.94 -4.36 8.82
N LEU A 33 -4.97 -5.12 7.72
CA LEU A 33 -3.77 -5.36 6.91
C LEU A 33 -3.18 -4.05 6.38
N GLY A 34 -4.02 -3.07 6.05
CA GLY A 34 -3.56 -1.77 5.53
C GLY A 34 -2.81 -0.99 6.59
N ILE A 35 -3.36 -0.92 7.80
CA ILE A 35 -2.69 -0.30 8.94
C ILE A 35 -1.37 -1.02 9.26
N LEU A 36 -1.38 -2.36 9.29
CA LEU A 36 -0.17 -3.14 9.58
C LEU A 36 0.92 -2.91 8.53
N TRP A 37 0.54 -2.79 7.26
CA TRP A 37 1.46 -2.49 6.17
C TRP A 37 2.08 -1.09 6.31
N GLU A 38 1.27 -0.07 6.58
CA GLU A 38 1.77 1.29 6.80
C GLU A 38 2.74 1.39 7.99
N ILE A 39 2.46 0.65 9.08
CA ILE A 39 3.34 0.52 10.24
C ILE A 39 4.65 -0.20 9.87
N PHE A 40 4.56 -1.28 9.10
CA PHE A 40 5.74 -2.01 8.63
C PHE A 40 6.67 -1.12 7.80
N GLU A 41 6.13 -0.37 6.84
CA GLU A 41 6.91 0.58 6.05
C GLU A 41 7.54 1.67 6.92
N TYR A 42 6.79 2.19 7.90
CA TYR A 42 7.31 3.18 8.83
C TYR A 42 8.50 2.63 9.63
N ILE A 43 8.41 1.40 10.14
CA ILE A 43 9.51 0.75 10.87
C ILE A 43 10.74 0.59 9.96
N LEU A 44 10.54 0.08 8.74
CA LEU A 44 11.63 -0.10 7.78
C LEU A 44 12.35 1.21 7.43
N ALA A 45 11.60 2.29 7.25
CA ALA A 45 12.15 3.59 6.87
C ALA A 45 12.84 4.34 8.02
N ASN A 46 12.47 4.06 9.27
CA ASN A 46 12.98 4.77 10.46
C ASN A 46 14.02 3.98 11.28
N ASN A 47 14.16 2.67 11.08
CA ASN A 47 15.25 1.92 11.67
C ASN A 47 16.53 2.08 10.82
N ASN A 48 17.63 2.54 11.43
CA ASN A 48 18.87 2.85 10.73
C ASN A 48 19.41 1.66 9.92
N TYR A 49 19.40 0.47 10.51
CA TYR A 49 19.92 -0.73 9.87
C TYR A 49 19.08 -1.13 8.64
N THR A 50 17.76 -1.20 8.76
CA THR A 50 16.89 -1.54 7.62
C THR A 50 16.90 -0.45 6.56
N LYS A 51 16.98 0.81 6.97
CA LYS A 51 17.08 1.95 6.04
C LYS A 51 18.36 1.89 5.21
N GLU A 52 19.50 1.56 5.81
CA GLU A 52 20.76 1.37 5.09
C GLU A 52 20.68 0.21 4.10
N LEU A 53 20.03 -0.90 4.48
CA LEU A 53 19.77 -2.01 3.57
C LEU A 53 18.89 -1.60 2.39
N LEU A 54 17.83 -0.81 2.64
CA LEU A 54 16.98 -0.27 1.58
C LEU A 54 17.77 0.64 0.63
N ILE A 55 18.58 1.56 1.15
CA ILE A 55 19.42 2.43 0.32
C ILE A 55 20.39 1.61 -0.54
N LYS A 56 20.93 0.51 -0.01
CA LYS A 56 21.95 -0.31 -0.69
C LYS A 56 21.37 -1.28 -1.72
N TYR A 57 20.24 -1.90 -1.43
CA TYR A 57 19.73 -3.03 -2.22
C TYR A 57 18.38 -2.80 -2.87
N PHE A 58 17.61 -1.80 -2.41
CA PHE A 58 16.29 -1.55 -2.96
C PHE A 58 16.43 -0.61 -4.17
N PRO A 59 16.00 -1.02 -5.37
CA PRO A 59 16.22 -0.24 -6.60
C PRO A 59 15.34 1.02 -6.67
N VAL A 60 14.48 1.25 -5.67
CA VAL A 60 13.57 2.39 -5.63
C VAL A 60 14.23 3.58 -4.94
N PRO A 61 14.19 4.78 -5.55
CA PRO A 61 14.71 5.99 -4.94
C PRO A 61 14.12 6.29 -3.56
N GLN A 62 14.97 6.70 -2.62
CA GLN A 62 14.61 6.99 -1.24
C GLN A 62 13.43 7.95 -1.08
N LYS A 63 13.26 8.90 -1.99
CA LYS A 63 12.18 9.89 -1.97
C LYS A 63 10.76 9.28 -1.97
N TYR A 64 10.59 8.03 -2.38
CA TYR A 64 9.28 7.37 -2.46
C TYR A 64 8.94 6.55 -1.21
N TRP A 65 9.92 5.89 -0.58
CA TRP A 65 9.66 5.00 0.56
C TRP A 65 10.05 5.59 1.92
N ALA A 66 10.91 6.63 1.94
CA ALA A 66 11.30 7.33 3.17
C ALA A 66 10.43 8.57 3.41
N GLU A 67 9.13 8.47 3.12
CA GLU A 67 8.17 9.55 3.31
C GLU A 67 8.01 9.85 4.81
N LYS A 68 8.09 11.14 5.16
CA LYS A 68 7.98 11.62 6.55
C LYS A 68 6.61 12.20 6.85
N ASN A 69 5.82 12.50 5.82
CA ASN A 69 4.52 13.10 5.98
C ASN A 69 3.45 12.05 6.34
N ILE A 70 2.93 12.12 7.56
CA ILE A 70 1.84 11.24 8.01
C ILE A 70 0.58 11.34 7.16
N PHE A 71 0.30 12.50 6.55
CA PHE A 71 -0.86 12.66 5.67
C PHE A 71 -0.77 11.76 4.45
N ASN A 72 0.42 11.57 3.87
CA ASN A 72 0.60 10.69 2.72
C ASN A 72 0.27 9.23 3.08
N LYS A 73 0.70 8.75 4.26
CA LYS A 73 0.33 7.42 4.78
C LYS A 73 -1.18 7.25 4.99
N VAL A 74 -1.85 8.31 5.45
CA VAL A 74 -3.32 8.30 5.55
C VAL A 74 -3.96 8.20 4.16
N PHE A 75 -3.43 8.92 3.16
CA PHE A 75 -3.87 8.80 1.78
C PHE A 75 -3.62 7.39 1.22
N ASP A 76 -2.46 6.79 1.45
CA ASP A 76 -2.16 5.43 1.01
C ASP A 76 -3.14 4.42 1.63
N LEU A 77 -3.50 4.56 2.91
CA LEU A 77 -4.55 3.75 3.54
C LEU A 77 -5.93 3.96 2.90
N LEU A 78 -6.29 5.18 2.50
CA LEU A 78 -7.53 5.45 1.78
C LEU A 78 -7.51 4.78 0.39
N PHE A 79 -6.40 4.86 -0.34
CA PHE A 79 -6.23 4.24 -1.65
C PHE A 79 -6.21 2.70 -1.57
N ASN A 80 -5.62 2.14 -0.51
CA ASN A 80 -5.75 0.72 -0.16
C ASN A 80 -7.23 0.34 -0.07
N MET A 81 -8.02 1.06 0.74
CA MET A 81 -9.44 0.72 0.91
C MET A 81 -10.28 0.98 -0.36
N LEU A 82 -9.94 2.00 -1.14
CA LEU A 82 -10.56 2.28 -2.45
C LEU A 82 -10.30 1.11 -3.42
N GLY A 83 -9.05 0.68 -3.54
CA GLY A 83 -8.64 -0.46 -4.36
C GLY A 83 -9.40 -1.70 -3.96
N TYR A 84 -9.41 -2.02 -2.67
CA TYR A 84 -10.13 -3.18 -2.15
C TYR A 84 -11.63 -3.10 -2.38
N HIS A 85 -12.27 -1.94 -2.21
CA HIS A 85 -13.69 -1.78 -2.47
C HIS A 85 -14.05 -2.08 -3.93
N LEU A 86 -13.27 -1.53 -4.86
CA LEU A 86 -13.46 -1.76 -6.30
C LEU A 86 -13.17 -3.22 -6.67
N GLY A 87 -12.09 -3.79 -6.14
CA GLY A 87 -11.76 -5.20 -6.30
C GLY A 87 -12.89 -6.08 -5.78
N ASN A 88 -13.44 -5.78 -4.60
CA ASN A 88 -14.54 -6.49 -3.98
C ASN A 88 -15.82 -6.45 -4.82
N LYS A 89 -16.21 -5.28 -5.32
CA LYS A 89 -17.41 -5.13 -6.16
C LYS A 89 -17.24 -5.65 -7.58
N SER A 90 -16.00 -5.78 -8.06
CA SER A 90 -15.74 -6.24 -9.41
C SER A 90 -16.24 -7.68 -9.62
N LYS A 91 -16.97 -7.87 -10.74
CA LYS A 91 -17.40 -9.18 -11.26
C LYS A 91 -16.28 -9.89 -12.04
N PHE A 92 -15.10 -9.28 -12.11
CA PHE A 92 -13.96 -9.82 -12.82
C PHE A 92 -13.56 -11.16 -12.22
N LYS A 93 -13.83 -12.25 -12.93
CA LYS A 93 -13.33 -13.59 -12.62
C LYS A 93 -11.98 -13.73 -13.30
N LEU A 94 -10.90 -13.46 -12.55
CA LEU A 94 -9.53 -13.55 -13.06
C LEU A 94 -9.18 -15.00 -13.49
N PHE A 95 -9.95 -15.98 -13.01
CA PHE A 95 -9.92 -17.36 -13.48
C PHE A 95 -11.35 -17.81 -13.82
N LYS A 96 -11.72 -17.79 -15.09
CA LYS A 96 -12.72 -18.73 -15.60
C LYS A 96 -12.00 -20.09 -15.70
N LYS A 97 -12.28 -20.99 -14.75
CA LYS A 97 -12.07 -22.42 -14.98
C LYS A 97 -13.15 -22.92 -15.93
#